data_AF-A0A969EWU5-F1
#
_entry.id   AF-A0A969EWU5-F1
#
_cell.length_a   1.000
_cell.length_b   1.000
_cell.length_c   1.000
_cell.angle_alpha   90.00
_cell.angle_beta   90.00
_cell.angle_gamma   90.00
#
_symmetry.space_group_name_H-M   'P 1'
#
loop_
_entity.id
_entity.type
_entity.pdbx_description
1 polymer ?
#
loop_
_entity_poly.entity_id
_entity_poly.type
_entity_poly.pdbx_seq_one_letter_code
_entity_poly.pdbx_strand_id
1 'polypeptide(L)'
;MITIKANKVFGCLLGAVLAMPLVAQESLQVSDYQGIAYVSGGVGVEEREALAAMSDRFNLKLTFAMSAGNYLSDVQVRIVDRSGNPVFEATADGPLLYALLPPGSYTVQVNGFEQDFQRQTQIQANKQNSVSLLFGSNS
;
A
#
# COMPACT_ATOMS: atom_id res chain seq x y z
N MET A 1 21.63 22.36 30.96
CA MET A 1 23.07 22.22 30.64
C MET A 1 23.38 20.74 30.80
N ILE A 2 23.70 19.98 29.76
CA ILE A 2 24.99 20.06 29.09
C ILE A 2 24.89 19.56 27.64
N THR A 3 25.64 20.28 26.83
CA THR A 3 25.87 20.25 25.39
C THR A 3 26.56 18.97 24.89
N ILE A 4 26.19 18.59 23.67
CA ILE A 4 26.81 17.59 22.77
C ILE A 4 28.29 17.92 22.50
N LYS A 5 29.21 16.96 22.66
CA LYS A 5 30.28 16.66 21.67
C LYS A 5 31.24 15.56 22.12
N ALA A 6 31.83 14.92 21.10
CA ALA A 6 33.10 14.17 21.05
C ALA A 6 33.01 12.65 21.29
N ASN A 7 33.79 11.78 20.64
CA ASN A 7 34.67 11.83 19.47
C ASN A 7 35.29 10.42 19.34
N LYS A 8 35.68 10.03 18.12
CA LYS A 8 36.67 9.00 17.78
C LYS A 8 36.34 7.51 18.03
N VAL A 9 36.10 6.86 16.89
CA VAL A 9 36.47 5.49 16.54
C VAL A 9 37.86 5.13 17.06
N PHE A 10 37.96 4.08 17.87
CA PHE A 10 39.17 3.27 18.00
C PHE A 10 38.84 1.94 18.69
N GLY A 11 39.25 0.82 18.10
CA GLY A 11 39.27 -0.47 18.79
C GLY A 11 38.72 -1.64 18.00
N CYS A 12 39.48 -2.11 17.00
CA CYS A 12 39.49 -3.54 16.68
C CYS A 12 39.98 -4.30 17.92
N LEU A 13 39.24 -5.31 18.38
CA LEU A 13 39.77 -6.52 19.04
C LEU A 13 38.62 -7.53 19.24
N LEU A 14 38.95 -8.81 19.02
CA LEU A 14 38.10 -10.00 19.04
C LEU A 14 36.94 -9.99 20.05
N GLY A 15 35.73 -10.26 19.57
CA GLY A 15 34.58 -10.58 20.42
C GLY A 15 33.38 -10.99 19.56
N ALA A 16 32.81 -12.14 19.87
CA ALA A 16 31.66 -12.81 19.24
C ALA A 16 30.81 -11.95 18.29
N VAL A 17 30.65 -12.40 17.05
CA VAL A 17 29.54 -11.99 16.18
C VAL A 17 28.26 -12.47 16.85
N LEU A 18 27.69 -11.63 17.72
CA LEU A 18 26.26 -11.67 17.95
C LEU A 18 25.65 -11.27 16.62
N ALA A 19 25.27 -12.27 15.83
CA ALA A 19 24.36 -12.08 14.73
C ALA A 19 23.08 -11.52 15.36
N MET A 20 22.98 -10.19 15.40
CA MET A 20 21.72 -9.54 15.67
C MET A 20 20.76 -10.10 14.61
N PRO A 21 19.62 -10.67 15.00
CA PRO A 21 18.58 -10.88 14.02
C PRO A 21 18.27 -9.49 13.50
N LEU A 22 18.58 -9.25 12.22
CA LEU A 22 18.00 -8.15 11.49
C LEU A 22 16.50 -8.45 11.54
N VAL A 23 15.81 -7.90 12.54
CA VAL A 23 14.37 -7.78 12.49
C VAL A 23 14.15 -6.90 11.27
N ALA A 24 13.85 -7.53 10.14
CA ALA A 24 13.34 -6.86 8.97
C ALA A 24 12.01 -6.26 9.41
N GLN A 25 12.06 -5.04 9.91
CA GLN A 25 10.87 -4.27 10.17
C GLN A 25 10.32 -3.97 8.77
N GLU A 26 9.32 -4.74 8.34
CA GLU A 26 8.54 -4.50 7.13
C GLU A 26 7.84 -3.15 7.30
N SER A 27 8.60 -2.09 7.08
CA SER A 27 8.09 -0.73 7.08
C SER A 27 7.33 -0.55 5.78
N LEU A 28 6.05 -0.18 5.88
CA LEU A 28 5.28 0.30 4.74
C LEU A 28 6.06 1.38 3.99
N GLN A 29 6.33 1.12 2.72
CA GLN A 29 7.02 2.07 1.85
C GLN A 29 6.01 2.73 0.92
N VAL A 30 6.05 4.06 0.89
CA VAL A 30 5.32 4.81 -0.14
C VAL A 30 6.13 4.73 -1.42
N SER A 31 5.54 4.09 -2.42
CA SER A 31 6.09 3.93 -3.77
C SER A 31 5.50 4.99 -4.71
N ASP A 32 6.12 5.15 -5.88
CA ASP A 32 5.63 6.03 -6.95
C ASP A 32 5.42 5.22 -8.22
N TYR A 33 4.32 5.49 -8.91
CA TYR A 33 4.07 5.03 -10.26
C TYR A 33 3.72 6.22 -11.15
N GLN A 34 4.64 6.63 -12.01
CA GLN A 34 4.43 7.73 -12.97
C GLN A 34 3.94 9.03 -12.30
N GLY A 35 4.44 9.34 -11.10
CA GLY A 35 4.01 10.52 -10.32
C GLY A 35 2.78 10.30 -9.44
N ILE A 36 2.22 9.08 -9.40
CA ILE A 36 1.15 8.67 -8.49
C ILE A 36 1.80 7.97 -7.29
N ALA A 37 1.78 8.65 -6.15
CA ALA A 37 2.20 8.05 -4.89
C ALA A 37 1.19 6.98 -4.44
N TYR A 38 1.68 5.82 -4.03
CA TYR A 38 0.86 4.73 -3.52
C TYR A 38 1.55 3.95 -2.40
N VAL A 39 0.76 3.24 -1.61
CA VAL A 39 1.25 2.34 -0.55
C VAL A 39 0.28 1.17 -0.41
N SER A 40 0.80 -0.04 -0.25
CA SER A 40 0.00 -1.24 -0.02
C SER A 40 0.48 -1.99 1.22
N GLY A 41 -0.43 -2.71 1.87
CA GLY A 41 -0.15 -3.57 3.01
C GLY A 41 -1.39 -3.79 3.86
N GLY A 42 -1.20 -3.88 5.17
CA GLY A 42 -2.30 -4.00 6.13
C GLY A 42 -2.66 -5.45 6.48
N VAL A 43 -1.71 -6.37 6.30
CA VAL A 43 -1.79 -7.76 6.78
C VAL A 43 -1.60 -7.76 8.30
N GLY A 44 -0.61 -7.02 8.78
CA GLY A 44 -0.33 -6.80 10.20
C GLY A 44 -1.21 -5.72 10.85
N VAL A 45 -1.27 -5.73 12.20
CA VAL A 45 -1.91 -4.65 12.97
C VAL A 45 -1.13 -3.34 12.80
N GLU A 46 0.20 -3.40 12.95
CA GLU A 46 1.09 -2.23 12.86
C GLU A 46 0.99 -1.55 11.50
N GLU A 47 0.94 -2.34 10.41
CA GLU A 47 0.75 -1.81 9.07
C GLU A 47 -0.60 -1.10 8.93
N ARG A 48 -1.69 -1.69 9.46
CA ARG A 48 -3.01 -1.06 9.41
C ARG A 48 -3.04 0.26 10.17
N GLU A 49 -2.38 0.34 11.31
CA GLU A 49 -2.25 1.58 12.08
C GLU A 49 -1.43 2.63 11.33
N ALA A 50 -0.29 2.24 10.77
CA ALA A 50 0.55 3.13 9.98
C ALA A 50 -0.17 3.63 8.71
N LEU A 51 -0.86 2.75 7.98
CA LEU A 51 -1.71 3.11 6.83
C LEU A 51 -2.83 4.06 7.24
N ALA A 52 -3.50 3.80 8.37
CA ALA A 52 -4.55 4.67 8.89
C ALA A 52 -4.00 6.07 9.22
N ALA A 53 -2.82 6.14 9.84
CA ALA A 53 -2.17 7.40 10.21
C ALA A 53 -1.77 8.27 9.00
N MET A 54 -1.49 7.66 7.85
CA MET A 54 -1.19 8.38 6.60
C MET A 54 -2.36 8.44 5.62
N SER A 55 -3.53 7.92 5.98
CA SER A 55 -4.65 7.73 5.07
C SER A 55 -5.19 9.04 4.48
N ASP A 56 -5.08 10.15 5.22
CA ASP A 56 -5.48 11.49 4.78
C ASP A 56 -4.60 12.05 3.66
N ARG A 57 -3.41 11.48 3.43
CA ARG A 57 -2.50 11.88 2.34
C ARG A 57 -2.92 11.33 0.98
N PHE A 58 -3.88 10.40 0.96
CA PHE A 58 -4.33 9.68 -0.21
C PHE A 58 -5.82 9.91 -0.43
N ASN A 59 -6.22 10.06 -1.68
CA ASN A 59 -7.61 10.28 -2.04
C ASN A 59 -8.31 9.03 -2.61
N LEU A 60 -7.58 7.93 -2.77
CA LEU A 60 -8.12 6.61 -3.06
C LEU A 60 -7.69 5.62 -1.98
N LYS A 61 -8.66 4.86 -1.48
CA LYS A 61 -8.45 3.67 -0.65
C LYS A 61 -9.13 2.48 -1.33
N LEU A 62 -8.36 1.46 -1.64
CA LEU A 62 -8.84 0.16 -2.08
C LEU A 62 -8.81 -0.81 -0.91
N THR A 63 -9.83 -1.66 -0.83
CA THR A 63 -9.89 -2.73 0.15
C THR A 63 -10.27 -4.03 -0.54
N PHE A 64 -9.40 -5.02 -0.43
CA PHE A 64 -9.56 -6.36 -1.01
C PHE A 64 -9.91 -7.33 0.11
N ALA A 65 -11.02 -8.05 -0.03
CA ALA A 65 -11.43 -9.08 0.93
C ALA A 65 -12.05 -10.27 0.22
N MET A 66 -11.75 -11.49 0.68
CA MET A 66 -12.50 -12.68 0.25
C MET A 66 -13.72 -12.89 1.14
N SER A 67 -14.82 -13.33 0.55
CA SER A 67 -16.02 -13.76 1.28
C SER A 67 -15.72 -14.90 2.28
N ALA A 68 -14.71 -15.72 1.97
CA ALA A 68 -14.23 -16.81 2.83
C ALA A 68 -13.34 -16.37 4.01
N GLY A 69 -13.09 -15.07 4.20
CA GLY A 69 -12.29 -14.53 5.31
C GLY A 69 -10.77 -14.63 5.16
N ASN A 70 -10.28 -15.14 4.02
CA ASN A 70 -8.86 -15.15 3.70
C ASN A 70 -8.43 -13.77 3.15
N TYR A 71 -7.21 -13.34 3.47
CA TYR A 71 -6.61 -12.13 2.89
C TYR A 71 -6.00 -12.43 1.53
N LEU A 72 -6.20 -11.53 0.56
CA LEU A 72 -5.55 -11.60 -0.75
C LEU A 72 -4.27 -10.76 -0.71
N SER A 73 -3.15 -11.39 -1.00
CA SER A 73 -1.91 -10.75 -1.43
C SER A 73 -1.75 -10.94 -2.95
N ASP A 74 -0.79 -10.26 -3.55
CA ASP A 74 -0.46 -10.37 -4.97
C ASP A 74 -1.60 -9.96 -5.92
N VAL A 75 -2.43 -9.02 -5.46
CA VAL A 75 -3.58 -8.53 -6.23
C VAL A 75 -3.11 -7.51 -7.25
N GLN A 76 -3.27 -7.80 -8.54
CA GLN A 76 -2.86 -6.87 -9.58
C GLN A 76 -3.94 -5.81 -9.79
N VAL A 77 -3.58 -4.55 -9.52
CA VAL A 77 -4.44 -3.38 -9.64
C VAL A 77 -4.04 -2.60 -10.87
N ARG A 78 -5.01 -2.33 -11.73
CA ARG A 78 -4.90 -1.46 -12.90
C ARG A 78 -5.99 -0.39 -12.81
N ILE A 79 -5.64 0.88 -12.90
CA ILE A 79 -6.62 1.97 -12.97
C ILE A 79 -6.52 2.59 -14.35
N VAL A 80 -7.67 2.68 -15.03
CA VAL A 80 -7.77 3.30 -16.34
C VAL A 80 -8.58 4.59 -16.28
N ASP A 81 -8.21 5.56 -17.12
CA ASP A 81 -8.97 6.79 -17.30
C ASP A 81 -10.30 6.55 -18.06
N ARG A 82 -11.08 7.61 -18.28
CA ARG A 82 -12.33 7.54 -19.04
C ARG A 82 -12.16 7.08 -20.50
N SER A 83 -10.98 7.29 -21.07
CA SER A 83 -10.63 6.90 -22.44
C SER A 83 -10.16 5.45 -22.53
N GLY A 84 -9.99 4.76 -21.38
CA GLY A 84 -9.50 3.39 -21.28
C GLY A 84 -7.98 3.28 -21.21
N ASN A 85 -7.25 4.39 -21.05
CA ASN A 85 -5.79 4.35 -20.93
C ASN A 85 -5.39 3.96 -19.51
N PRO A 86 -4.43 3.03 -19.32
CA PRO A 86 -3.88 2.75 -18.00
C PRO A 86 -3.09 3.95 -17.49
N VAL A 87 -3.46 4.43 -16.31
CA VAL A 87 -2.79 5.55 -15.61
C VAL A 87 -2.06 5.11 -14.35
N PHE A 88 -2.42 3.93 -13.81
CA PHE A 88 -1.78 3.36 -12.63
C PHE A 88 -1.80 1.84 -12.71
N GLU A 89 -0.68 1.22 -12.40
CA GLU A 89 -0.54 -0.22 -12.27
C GLU A 89 0.35 -0.56 -11.08
N ALA A 90 -0.13 -1.42 -10.19
CA ALA A 90 0.66 -1.92 -9.06
C ALA A 90 0.17 -3.30 -8.64
N THR A 91 1.06 -4.06 -8.03
CA THR A 91 0.68 -5.26 -7.28
C THR A 91 0.49 -4.85 -5.82
N ALA A 92 -0.65 -5.23 -5.24
CA ALA A 92 -0.92 -4.98 -3.82
C ALA A 92 -0.40 -6.16 -2.99
N ASP A 93 0.49 -5.86 -2.04
CA ASP A 93 1.11 -6.82 -1.13
C ASP A 93 0.20 -7.20 0.06
N GLY A 94 -0.97 -6.55 0.16
CA GLY A 94 -1.93 -6.80 1.23
C GLY A 94 -3.34 -6.33 0.91
N PRO A 95 -4.27 -6.46 1.87
CA PRO A 95 -5.69 -6.18 1.64
C PRO A 95 -6.03 -4.71 1.47
N LEU A 96 -5.07 -3.80 1.70
CA LEU A 96 -5.25 -2.38 1.54
C LEU A 96 -4.26 -1.83 0.53
N LEU A 97 -4.74 -0.93 -0.33
CA LEU A 97 -3.90 -0.09 -1.17
C LEU A 97 -4.43 1.34 -1.13
N TYR A 98 -3.54 2.29 -0.89
CA TYR A 98 -3.84 3.71 -0.95
C TYR A 98 -3.08 4.32 -2.12
N ALA A 99 -3.74 5.22 -2.85
CA ALA A 99 -3.13 5.92 -3.98
C ALA A 99 -3.59 7.38 -4.02
N LEU A 100 -2.73 8.25 -4.52
CA LEU A 100 -3.01 9.67 -4.71
C LEU A 100 -3.17 9.95 -6.20
N LEU A 101 -4.40 9.84 -6.70
CA LEU A 101 -4.72 10.08 -8.10
C LEU A 101 -5.11 11.54 -8.34
N PRO A 102 -4.86 12.10 -9.53
CA PRO A 102 -5.52 13.33 -9.94
C PRO A 102 -7.05 13.20 -9.85
N PRO A 103 -7.78 14.29 -9.54
CA PRO A 103 -9.25 14.25 -9.54
C PRO A 103 -9.78 13.93 -10.94
N GLY A 104 -10.75 13.02 -11.03
CA GLY A 104 -11.25 12.54 -12.32
C GLY A 104 -12.13 11.31 -12.22
N SER A 105 -12.64 10.86 -13.36
CA SER A 105 -13.39 9.61 -13.49
C SER A 105 -12.46 8.49 -13.90
N TYR A 106 -12.42 7.43 -13.12
CA TYR A 106 -11.56 6.30 -13.36
C TYR A 106 -12.32 4.99 -13.24
N THR A 107 -11.76 3.96 -13.85
CA THR A 107 -12.18 2.59 -13.64
C THR A 107 -11.05 1.82 -12.98
N VAL A 108 -11.32 1.31 -11.78
CA VAL A 108 -10.42 0.39 -11.06
C VAL A 108 -10.70 -1.01 -11.58
N GLN A 109 -9.68 -1.63 -12.15
CA GLN A 109 -9.65 -3.01 -12.60
C GLN A 109 -8.72 -3.78 -11.68
N VAL A 110 -9.17 -4.93 -11.21
CA VAL A 110 -8.41 -5.77 -10.31
C VAL A 110 -8.49 -7.20 -10.80
N ASN A 111 -7.31 -7.76 -11.11
CA ASN A 111 -7.16 -9.15 -11.48
C ASN A 111 -6.72 -9.90 -10.22
N GLY A 112 -7.64 -10.67 -9.64
CA GLY A 112 -7.39 -11.48 -8.46
C GLY A 112 -7.76 -12.93 -8.74
N PHE A 113 -6.74 -13.80 -8.79
CA PHE A 113 -6.81 -15.26 -8.96
C PHE A 113 -7.83 -15.78 -9.99
N GLU A 114 -9.12 -15.81 -9.65
CA GLU A 114 -10.19 -16.46 -10.41
C GLU A 114 -11.17 -15.48 -11.07
N GLN A 115 -11.16 -14.19 -10.70
CA GLN A 115 -12.13 -13.23 -11.22
C GLN A 115 -11.56 -11.82 -11.37
N ASP A 116 -11.83 -11.24 -12.54
CA ASP A 116 -11.61 -9.82 -12.79
C ASP A 116 -12.75 -8.99 -12.20
N PHE A 117 -12.39 -8.02 -11.38
CA PHE A 117 -13.32 -7.03 -10.86
C PHE A 117 -13.07 -5.69 -11.52
N GLN A 118 -14.15 -5.04 -11.94
CA GLN A 118 -14.10 -3.70 -12.49
C GLN A 118 -15.10 -2.81 -11.76
N ARG A 119 -14.64 -1.66 -11.25
CA ARG A 119 -15.50 -0.67 -10.58
C ARG A 119 -15.16 0.73 -11.05
N GLN A 120 -16.17 1.44 -11.55
CA GLN A 120 -16.05 2.87 -11.83
C GLN A 120 -16.09 3.66 -10.51
N THR A 121 -15.20 4.65 -10.40
CA THR A 121 -15.12 5.55 -9.26
C THR A 121 -14.81 6.97 -9.70
N GLN A 122 -15.33 7.93 -8.96
CA GLN A 122 -15.02 9.34 -9.14
C GLN A 122 -14.02 9.73 -8.05
N ILE A 123 -12.81 10.10 -8.45
CA ILE A 123 -11.79 10.59 -7.53
C ILE A 123 -11.95 12.09 -7.33
N GLN A 124 -12.03 12.49 -6.06
CA GLN A 124 -12.13 13.88 -5.61
C GLN A 124 -10.90 14.23 -4.78
N ALA A 125 -10.32 15.41 -4.98
CA ALA A 125 -9.11 15.84 -4.24
C ALA A 125 -9.31 15.87 -2.72
N ASN A 126 -10.47 16.36 -2.27
CA ASN A 126 -10.73 16.69 -0.86
C ASN A 126 -11.55 15.62 -0.13
N LYS A 127 -11.61 14.40 -0.67
CA LYS A 127 -12.37 13.30 -0.07
C LYS A 127 -11.67 11.98 -0.35
N GLN A 128 -11.52 11.15 0.68
CA GLN A 128 -11.05 9.79 0.49
C GLN A 128 -12.15 8.95 -0.17
N ASN A 129 -11.85 8.48 -1.39
CA ASN A 129 -12.76 7.64 -2.16
C ASN A 129 -12.42 6.18 -1.82
N SER A 130 -13.33 5.49 -1.14
CA SER A 130 -13.12 4.10 -0.73
C SER A 130 -13.82 3.16 -1.71
N VAL A 131 -13.08 2.19 -2.24
CA VAL A 131 -13.59 1.15 -3.12
C VAL A 131 -13.29 -0.20 -2.49
N SER A 132 -14.34 -0.92 -2.09
CA SER A 132 -14.24 -2.27 -1.55
C SER A 132 -14.51 -3.29 -2.64
N LEU A 133 -13.64 -4.27 -2.76
CA LEU A 133 -13.68 -5.33 -3.74
C LEU A 133 -13.79 -6.66 -2.97
N LEU A 134 -14.97 -7.29 -3.08
CA LEU A 134 -15.29 -8.53 -2.40
C LEU A 134 -15.19 -9.70 -3.38
N PHE A 135 -14.23 -10.58 -3.18
CA PHE A 135 -13.94 -11.73 -4.03
C PHE A 135 -14.71 -12.97 -3.52
N GLY A 136 -15.21 -13.81 -4.43
CA GLY A 136 -15.87 -15.08 -4.08
C GLY A 136 -17.36 -14.98 -3.71
N SER A 137 -18.02 -13.84 -3.95
CA SER A 137 -19.49 -13.78 -3.91
C SER A 137 -20.03 -14.36 -5.23
N ASN A 138 -20.28 -15.67 -5.25
CA ASN A 138 -21.12 -16.27 -6.29
C ASN A 138 -22.42 -15.45 -6.41
N SER A 139 -22.72 -14.96 -7.61
CA SER A 139 -24.08 -14.56 -8.01
C SER A 139 -24.72 -15.70 -8.78
#